data_AF-A0A914RSL7-F1
#
_entry.id   AF-A0A914RSL7-F1
#
_cell.length_a   1.000
_cell.length_b   1.000
_cell.length_c   1.000
_cell.angle_alpha   90.00
_cell.angle_beta   90.00
_cell.angle_gamma   90.00
#
_symmetry.space_group_name_H-M   'P 1'
#
loop_
_entity.id
_entity.type
_entity.pdbx_description
1 polymer ?
#
loop_
_entity_poly.entity_id
_entity_poly.type
_entity_poly.pdbx_seq_one_letter_code
_entity_poly.pdbx_strand_id
1 'polypeptide(L)'
;MLKVPGFNDSASIGKTFNWSREDAMRTSIIFPKTVNVQRDVNDFHDQCHYYDRGAERYEELRMMPLQEAIEAVKNETAELVKCTKWEYDKDVMKNTIVTEWNLVCADNFKRAHAHLFYSFGYLFGCVLGGFASD
;
A
#
# COMPACT_ATOMS: atom_id res chain seq x y z
N MET A 1 -6.20 0.22 -4.99
CA MET A 1 -4.88 -0.20 -5.51
C MET A 1 -3.94 1.01 -5.60
N LEU A 2 -2.67 0.85 -5.24
CA LEU A 2 -1.68 1.95 -5.23
C LEU A 2 -1.44 2.56 -6.62
N LYS A 3 -1.16 3.85 -6.74
CA LYS A 3 -0.76 4.44 -8.03
C LYS A 3 0.76 4.59 -8.07
N VAL A 4 1.43 3.80 -8.91
CA VAL A 4 2.87 3.91 -9.13
C VAL A 4 3.09 4.78 -10.38
N PRO A 5 3.83 5.90 -10.30
CA PRO A 5 4.09 6.75 -11.45
C PRO A 5 4.82 5.95 -12.54
N GLY A 6 4.30 5.97 -13.76
CA GLY A 6 4.86 5.21 -14.90
C GLY A 6 4.29 3.80 -15.09
N PHE A 7 3.54 3.27 -14.12
CA PHE A 7 2.88 1.98 -14.22
C PHE A 7 1.42 2.11 -14.64
N ASN A 8 1.18 2.71 -15.81
CA ASN A 8 -0.15 2.67 -16.43
C ASN A 8 -0.24 1.43 -17.34
N ASP A 9 -1.31 0.65 -17.22
CA ASP A 9 -1.58 -0.49 -18.12
C ASP A 9 -1.86 -0.05 -19.57
N SER A 10 -2.16 1.23 -19.77
CA SER A 10 -2.16 1.83 -21.09
C SER A 10 -0.74 1.92 -21.62
N ALA A 11 -0.37 0.99 -22.50
CA ALA A 11 0.81 1.14 -23.34
C ALA A 11 0.80 2.48 -24.07
N SER A 12 1.90 3.22 -23.97
CA SER A 12 2.16 4.35 -24.88
C SER A 12 2.07 3.85 -26.32
N ILE A 13 1.49 4.65 -27.21
CA ILE A 13 1.26 4.34 -28.62
C ILE A 13 2.50 3.65 -29.23
N GLY A 14 2.37 2.35 -29.58
CA GLY A 14 3.41 1.56 -30.23
C GLY A 14 4.31 0.70 -29.32
N LYS A 15 4.10 0.68 -27.99
CA LYS A 15 4.83 -0.23 -27.08
C LYS A 15 3.95 -1.42 -26.68
N THR A 16 4.54 -2.60 -26.53
CA THR A 16 3.88 -3.78 -25.97
C THR A 16 4.58 -4.15 -24.67
N PHE A 17 3.82 -4.24 -23.58
CA PHE A 17 4.34 -4.70 -22.29
C PHE A 17 4.19 -6.22 -22.18
N ASN A 18 5.22 -6.90 -21.69
CA ASN A 18 5.23 -8.37 -21.55
C ASN A 18 4.46 -8.86 -20.33
N TRP A 19 4.25 -8.00 -19.33
CA TRP A 19 3.61 -8.37 -18.07
C TRP A 19 2.82 -7.19 -17.50
N SER A 20 1.71 -7.52 -16.82
CA SER A 20 0.81 -6.52 -16.25
C SER A 20 1.23 -6.14 -14.84
N ARG A 21 0.49 -5.20 -14.25
CA ARG A 21 0.72 -4.81 -12.86
C ARG A 21 0.50 -5.96 -11.89
N GLU A 22 -0.48 -6.83 -12.15
CA GLU A 22 -0.78 -7.96 -11.28
C GLU A 22 0.35 -8.99 -11.28
N ASP A 23 1.05 -9.16 -12.40
CA ASP A 23 2.24 -10.00 -12.46
C ASP A 23 3.37 -9.43 -11.61
N ALA A 24 3.60 -8.12 -11.70
CA ALA A 24 4.61 -7.44 -10.90
C ALA A 24 4.30 -7.47 -9.39
N MET A 25 3.01 -7.47 -9.00
CA MET A 25 2.55 -7.61 -7.62
C MET A 25 2.92 -8.95 -6.98
N ARG A 26 3.29 -9.97 -7.76
CA ARG A 26 3.79 -11.26 -7.25
C ARG A 26 5.30 -11.27 -7.04
N THR A 27 5.98 -10.16 -7.36
CA THR A 27 7.43 -10.03 -7.38
C THR A 27 7.88 -8.81 -6.58
N SER A 28 9.17 -8.75 -6.25
CA SER A 28 9.77 -7.59 -5.56
C SER A 28 10.27 -6.49 -6.49
N ILE A 29 9.75 -6.38 -7.73
CA ILE A 29 10.14 -5.34 -8.68
C ILE A 29 9.66 -3.96 -8.22
N ILE A 30 8.40 -3.89 -7.79
CA ILE A 30 7.72 -2.64 -7.43
C ILE A 30 7.63 -2.49 -5.91
N PHE A 31 7.18 -3.55 -5.21
CA PHE A 31 6.92 -3.50 -3.78
C PHE A 31 7.98 -4.32 -3.03
N PRO A 32 8.59 -3.78 -1.96
CA PRO A 32 9.52 -4.57 -1.16
C PRO A 32 8.75 -5.64 -0.38
N LYS A 33 9.43 -6.73 -0.01
CA LYS A 33 8.90 -7.72 0.93
C LYS A 33 9.12 -7.24 2.36
N THR A 34 8.12 -7.39 3.21
CA THR A 34 8.16 -7.04 4.63
C THR A 34 7.81 -8.26 5.48
N VAL A 35 8.37 -8.29 6.69
CA VAL A 35 8.08 -9.31 7.70
C VAL A 35 6.96 -8.79 8.58
N ASN A 36 5.82 -9.48 8.62
CA ASN A 36 4.75 -9.11 9.53
C ASN A 36 4.99 -9.78 10.88
N VAL A 37 5.44 -9.05 11.90
CA VAL A 37 5.68 -9.63 13.23
C VAL A 37 4.40 -10.15 13.93
N GLN A 38 3.20 -9.79 13.46
CA GLN A 38 1.93 -10.21 14.06
C GLN A 38 1.37 -11.51 13.46
N ARG A 39 1.85 -11.92 12.30
CA ARG A 39 1.55 -13.23 11.67
C ARG A 39 2.89 -13.77 11.24
N ASP A 40 3.36 -14.86 11.86
CA ASP A 40 4.57 -15.63 11.55
C ASP A 40 4.65 -16.06 10.06
N VAL A 41 4.74 -15.09 9.17
CA VAL A 41 4.61 -15.19 7.71
C VAL A 41 5.54 -14.14 7.13
N ASN A 42 6.63 -14.62 6.55
CA ASN A 42 7.78 -13.80 6.13
C ASN A 42 7.69 -13.23 4.70
N ASP A 43 6.54 -13.31 4.04
CA ASP A 43 6.45 -13.07 2.60
C ASP A 43 5.27 -12.17 2.21
N PHE A 44 5.05 -11.07 2.94
CA PHE A 44 4.06 -10.07 2.53
C PHE A 44 4.72 -8.91 1.79
N HIS A 45 4.08 -8.37 0.75
CA HIS A 45 4.56 -7.16 0.10
C HIS A 45 4.15 -5.94 0.92
N ASP A 46 5.07 -4.99 1.09
CA ASP A 46 4.77 -3.75 1.77
C ASP A 46 3.72 -2.97 0.95
N GLN A 47 2.60 -2.67 1.62
CA GLN A 47 1.49 -1.96 0.98
C GLN A 47 1.68 -0.45 1.01
N CYS A 48 2.77 0.05 1.58
CA CYS A 48 2.94 1.46 1.92
C CYS A 48 4.09 2.12 1.20
N HIS A 49 5.02 1.33 0.69
CA HIS A 49 6.20 1.78 0.03
C HIS A 49 6.38 1.03 -1.28
N TYR A 50 7.00 1.70 -2.24
CA TYR A 50 7.39 1.13 -3.52
C TYR A 50 8.79 1.61 -3.88
N TYR A 51 9.47 0.88 -4.75
CA TYR A 51 10.76 1.29 -5.30
C TYR A 51 10.57 2.41 -6.32
N ASP A 52 11.16 3.58 -6.13
CA ASP A 52 11.16 4.62 -7.14
C ASP A 52 12.32 4.39 -8.11
N ARG A 53 11.99 3.84 -9.28
CA ARG A 53 12.93 3.56 -10.38
C ARG A 53 12.80 4.55 -11.53
N GLY A 54 11.80 5.43 -11.49
CA GLY A 54 11.43 6.33 -12.59
C GLY A 54 10.53 5.67 -13.64
N ALA A 55 9.72 6.48 -14.33
CA ALA A 55 8.73 5.99 -15.30
C ALA A 55 9.39 5.29 -16.50
N GLU A 56 10.45 5.88 -17.05
CA GLU A 56 11.17 5.31 -18.20
C GLU A 56 11.76 3.94 -17.89
N ARG A 57 12.37 3.80 -16.70
CA ARG A 57 12.94 2.53 -16.24
C ARG A 57 11.88 1.45 -16.07
N TYR A 58 10.71 1.83 -15.54
CA TYR A 58 9.58 0.91 -15.45
C TYR A 58 9.09 0.45 -16.82
N GLU A 59 9.08 1.34 -17.83
CA GLU A 59 8.74 0.95 -19.20
C GLU A 59 9.78 -0.02 -19.79
N GLU A 60 11.08 0.22 -19.57
CA GLU A 60 12.15 -0.70 -19.99
C GLU A 60 11.98 -2.10 -19.36
N LEU A 61 11.76 -2.15 -18.05
CA LEU A 61 11.51 -3.40 -17.32
C LEU A 61 10.27 -4.13 -17.86
N ARG A 62 9.23 -3.41 -18.25
CA ARG A 62 8.00 -4.01 -18.81
C ARG A 62 8.16 -4.49 -20.25
N MET A 63 9.18 -4.03 -20.97
CA MET A 63 9.50 -4.48 -22.33
C MET A 63 10.35 -5.76 -22.35
N MET A 64 11.07 -6.07 -21.26
CA MET A 64 11.81 -7.33 -21.09
C MET A 64 10.92 -8.43 -20.48
N PRO A 65 11.26 -9.73 -20.65
CA PRO A 65 10.53 -10.81 -20.00
C PRO A 65 10.62 -10.69 -18.47
N LEU A 66 9.56 -11.10 -17.77
CA LEU A 66 9.43 -10.90 -16.31
C LEU A 66 10.64 -11.43 -15.53
N GLN A 67 11.18 -12.59 -15.92
CA GLN A 67 12.34 -13.18 -15.26
C GLN A 67 13.59 -12.31 -15.37
N GLU A 68 13.84 -11.75 -16.56
CA GLU A 68 14.99 -10.86 -16.80
C GLU A 68 14.81 -9.53 -16.04
N ALA A 69 13.58 -9.02 -15.96
CA ALA A 69 13.28 -7.84 -15.15
C ALA A 69 13.63 -8.05 -13.67
N ILE A 70 13.30 -9.21 -13.10
CA ILE A 70 13.62 -9.56 -11.71
C ILE A 70 15.14 -9.59 -11.49
N GLU A 71 15.89 -10.16 -12.43
CA GLU A 71 17.35 -10.23 -12.33
C GLU A 71 18.00 -8.85 -12.49
N ALA A 72 17.48 -8.03 -13.41
CA ALA A 72 17.95 -6.66 -13.61
C ALA A 72 17.79 -5.80 -12.36
N VAL A 73 16.65 -5.92 -11.65
CA VAL A 73 16.42 -5.15 -10.43
C VAL A 73 17.14 -5.70 -9.20
N LYS A 74 17.61 -6.95 -9.22
CA LYS A 74 18.26 -7.60 -8.06
C LYS A 74 19.55 -6.89 -7.64
N ASN A 75 20.33 -6.38 -8.61
CA ASN A 75 21.55 -5.63 -8.36
C ASN A 75 21.35 -4.11 -8.40
N GLU A 76 20.14 -3.64 -8.73
CA GLU A 76 19.81 -2.22 -8.80
C GLU A 76 19.35 -1.72 -7.43
N THR A 77 20.02 -0.68 -6.93
CA THR A 77 19.54 0.05 -5.75
C THR A 77 18.48 1.05 -6.20
N ALA A 78 17.28 0.91 -5.66
CA ALA A 78 16.17 1.83 -5.89
C ALA A 78 15.77 2.50 -4.59
N GLU A 79 15.40 3.77 -4.66
CA GLU A 79 14.93 4.51 -3.50
C GLU A 79 13.58 3.95 -3.03
N LEU A 80 13.40 3.77 -1.73
CA LEU A 80 12.13 3.33 -1.19
C LEU A 80 11.26 4.54 -0.84
N VAL A 81 10.18 4.73 -1.60
CA VAL A 81 9.31 5.91 -1.47
C VAL A 81 7.94 5.51 -0.93
N LYS A 82 7.40 6.33 -0.02
CA LYS A 82 6.04 6.14 0.51
C LYS A 82 5.01 6.43 -0.58
N CYS A 83 4.05 5.54 -0.72
CA CYS A 83 2.93 5.70 -1.62
C CYS A 83 2.09 6.95 -1.26
N THR A 84 1.92 7.87 -2.21
CA THR A 84 1.16 9.12 -1.98
C THR A 84 -0.27 9.08 -2.51
N LYS A 85 -0.59 8.15 -3.42
CA LYS A 85 -1.92 8.05 -4.05
C LYS A 85 -2.40 6.60 -4.10
N TRP A 86 -3.63 6.38 -3.66
CA TRP A 86 -4.37 5.13 -3.79
C TRP A 86 -5.51 5.34 -4.79
N GLU A 87 -5.52 4.60 -5.90
CA GLU A 87 -6.72 4.46 -6.73
C GLU A 87 -7.57 3.34 -6.13
N TYR A 88 -8.50 3.69 -5.24
CA TYR A 88 -9.54 2.77 -4.85
C TYR A 88 -10.46 2.55 -6.06
N ASP A 89 -10.67 1.28 -6.41
CA ASP A 89 -11.63 0.91 -7.43
C ASP A 89 -13.01 1.41 -6.97
N LYS A 90 -13.58 2.36 -7.71
CA LYS A 90 -14.77 3.11 -7.29
C LYS A 90 -16.06 2.31 -7.40
N ASP A 91 -15.99 1.04 -7.81
CA ASP A 91 -17.17 0.26 -8.19
C ASP A 91 -18.00 -0.22 -6.99
N VAL A 92 -17.40 -0.46 -5.81
CA VAL A 92 -18.11 -1.17 -4.72
C VAL A 92 -18.31 -0.36 -3.43
N MET A 93 -17.52 0.67 -3.11
CA MET A 93 -17.75 1.46 -1.87
C MET A 93 -17.43 2.95 -2.02
N LYS A 94 -18.46 3.78 -1.87
CA LYS A 94 -18.35 5.23 -1.63
C LYS A 94 -17.40 5.49 -0.45
N ASN A 95 -16.41 6.36 -0.66
CA ASN A 95 -15.50 6.98 0.31
C ASN A 95 -15.95 6.81 1.77
N THR A 96 -15.34 5.88 2.51
CA THR A 96 -15.45 5.86 3.97
C THR A 96 -14.28 6.63 4.57
N ILE A 97 -14.46 7.25 5.73
CA ILE A 97 -13.45 8.04 6.47
C ILE A 97 -12.09 7.30 6.63
N VAL A 98 -12.06 5.97 6.49
CA VAL A 98 -10.81 5.18 6.52
C VAL A 98 -9.97 5.37 5.24
N THR A 99 -10.59 5.65 4.09
CA THR A 99 -9.92 5.89 2.79
C THR A 99 -9.32 7.29 2.64
N GLU A 100 -9.89 8.31 3.29
CA GLU A 100 -9.42 9.70 3.17
C GLU A 100 -8.12 9.96 3.93
N TRP A 101 -7.81 9.15 4.95
CA TRP A 101 -6.69 9.40 5.88
C TRP A 101 -5.46 8.52 5.67
N ASN A 102 -5.33 7.80 4.55
CA ASN A 102 -4.22 6.87 4.29
C ASN A 102 -3.95 5.93 5.47
N LEU A 103 -5.01 5.47 6.16
CA LEU A 103 -4.88 4.80 7.47
C LEU A 103 -4.20 3.43 7.38
N VAL A 104 -4.15 2.83 6.19
CA VAL A 104 -3.41 1.58 5.91
C VAL A 104 -1.91 1.76 6.11
N CYS A 105 -1.41 2.97 5.89
CA CYS A 105 0.01 3.34 6.00
C CYS A 105 0.26 4.42 7.06
N ALA A 106 -0.75 4.65 7.90
CA ALA A 106 -0.61 5.46 9.09
C ALA A 106 -0.08 4.56 10.20
N ASP A 107 0.92 5.09 10.91
CA ASP A 107 1.63 4.45 12.00
C ASP A 107 0.69 3.75 13.01
N ASN A 108 1.16 2.65 13.61
CA ASN A 108 0.48 1.86 14.66
C ASN A 108 -0.19 2.73 15.74
N PHE A 109 0.33 3.94 15.95
CA PHE A 109 -0.24 4.98 16.79
C PHE A 109 -1.74 5.25 16.55
N LYS A 110 -2.23 5.24 15.30
CA LYS A 110 -3.65 5.49 15.00
C LYS A 110 -4.56 4.32 15.42
N ARG A 111 -4.05 3.08 15.37
CA ARG A 111 -4.79 1.88 15.80
C ARG A 111 -4.93 1.85 17.33
N ALA A 112 -3.89 2.24 18.05
CA ALA A 112 -3.94 2.39 19.51
C ALA A 112 -4.91 3.49 19.96
N HIS A 113 -4.95 4.63 19.26
CA HIS A 113 -5.88 5.72 19.59
C HIS A 113 -7.35 5.34 19.41
N ALA A 114 -7.69 4.57 18.37
CA ALA A 114 -9.07 4.11 18.17
C ALA A 114 -9.56 3.27 19.36
N HIS A 115 -8.71 2.37 19.88
CA HIS A 115 -9.04 1.58 21.07
C HIS A 115 -9.14 2.45 22.33
N LEU A 116 -8.26 3.45 22.47
CA LEU A 116 -8.24 4.37 23.60
C LEU A 116 -9.50 5.25 23.65
N PHE A 117 -9.96 5.79 22.52
CA PHE A 117 -11.21 6.56 22.44
C PHE A 117 -12.44 5.71 22.75
N TYR A 118 -12.47 4.45 22.31
CA TYR A 118 -13.56 3.52 22.63
C TYR A 118 -13.65 3.27 24.15
N SER A 119 -12.52 2.96 24.79
CA SER A 119 -12.46 2.78 26.24
C SER A 119 -12.78 4.06 27.00
N PHE A 120 -12.32 5.21 26.50
CA PHE A 120 -12.58 6.51 27.11
C PHE A 120 -14.06 6.87 27.07
N GLY A 121 -14.74 6.67 25.92
CA GLY A 121 -16.17 6.92 25.79
C GLY A 121 -17.02 6.04 26.70
N TYR A 122 -16.65 4.76 26.86
CA TYR A 122 -17.31 3.85 27.80
C TYR A 122 -17.16 4.34 29.26
N LEU A 123 -15.94 4.70 29.65
CA LEU A 123 -15.64 5.12 31.02
C LEU A 123 -16.34 6.46 31.36
N PHE A 124 -16.34 7.40 30.42
CA PHE A 124 -17.08 8.66 30.55
C PHE A 124 -18.59 8.39 30.64
N GLY A 125 -19.14 7.53 29.78
CA GLY A 125 -20.56 7.14 29.82
C GLY A 125 -20.99 6.55 31.17
N CYS A 126 -20.16 5.71 31.79
CA CYS A 126 -20.43 5.16 33.13
C CYS A 126 -20.35 6.21 34.24
N VAL A 127 -19.36 7.11 34.20
CA VAL A 127 -19.19 8.18 35.21
C VAL A 127 -20.33 9.19 35.11
N LEU A 128 -20.71 9.61 33.90
CA LEU A 128 -21.86 10.49 33.69
C LEU A 128 -23.20 9.77 33.98
N GLY A 129 -23.34 8.48 33.68
CA GLY A 129 -24.56 7.74 34.05
C GLY A 129 -24.70 7.58 35.57
N GLY A 130 -23.59 7.37 36.27
CA GLY A 130 -23.53 7.25 37.73
C GLY A 130 -23.86 8.55 38.45
N PHE A 131 -23.36 9.71 37.99
CA PHE A 131 -23.67 11.00 38.65
C PHE A 131 -25.12 11.45 38.51
N ALA A 132 -25.87 10.85 37.57
CA ALA A 132 -27.24 11.26 37.24
C ALA A 132 -28.24 10.31 37.88
N SER A 133 -27.73 9.18 38.38
CA SER A 133 -28.48 8.17 39.12
C SER A 133 -28.30 8.32 40.64
N ASP A 134 -27.51 9.31 41.10
CA ASP A 134 -27.52 9.81 42.48
C ASP A 134 -28.60 10.89 42.64
#